data_AF-A0A090QN32-F1
#
_entry.id   AF-A0A090QN32-F1
#
_cell.length_a   1.000
_cell.length_b   1.000
_cell.length_c   1.000
_cell.angle_alpha   90.00
_cell.angle_beta   90.00
_cell.angle_gamma   90.00
#
_symmetry.space_group_name_H-M   'P 1'
#
loop_
_entity.id
_entity.type
_entity.pdbx_description
1 polymer ?
#
loop_
_entity_poly.entity_id
_entity_poly.type
_entity_poly.pdbx_seq_one_letter_code
_entity_poly.pdbx_strand_id
1 'polypeptide(L)'
;MGSIHGKLSRVRKPRVHITYDVETEGASVKKELAFVVGVMGDFAGQNIDALKPIKDRRFIQIDRDNFDDVMNRMNPRLKFKVDNKLSDDDTQLDVNLNFTSMSDFDPAAIVNQVEPLRKLMETRNKLRDLMTKVDRSEELENLLETVLSNTEDLQKLSDELNQGKKEPTE
;
A
#
# COMPACT_ATOMS: atom_id res chain seq x y z
N MET A 1 -32.52 3.22 -46.47
CA MET A 1 -33.81 3.19 -47.20
C MET A 1 -34.51 4.53 -46.97
N GLY A 2 -34.77 5.31 -48.02
CA GLY A 2 -35.26 6.69 -47.90
C GLY A 2 -36.71 6.78 -47.38
N SER A 3 -36.94 7.71 -46.44
CA SER A 3 -38.24 7.95 -45.81
C SER A 3 -39.34 8.29 -46.82
N ILE A 4 -40.52 7.71 -46.60
CA ILE A 4 -41.75 7.89 -47.41
C ILE A 4 -42.17 9.36 -47.57
N HIS A 5 -41.73 10.25 -46.66
CA HIS A 5 -42.02 11.68 -46.70
C HIS A 5 -41.31 12.42 -47.84
N GLY A 6 -40.13 11.93 -48.29
CA GLY A 6 -39.42 12.57 -49.40
C GLY A 6 -40.16 12.44 -50.73
N LYS A 7 -40.90 11.34 -50.94
CA LYS A 7 -41.65 11.10 -52.18
C LYS A 7 -42.93 11.93 -52.30
N LEU A 8 -43.52 12.38 -51.20
CA LEU A 8 -44.78 13.14 -51.20
C LEU A 8 -44.58 14.63 -51.56
N SER A 9 -43.36 15.15 -51.44
CA SER A 9 -42.98 16.53 -51.79
C SER A 9 -42.99 16.83 -53.29
N ARG A 10 -42.96 15.80 -54.15
CA ARG A 10 -42.83 15.97 -55.62
C ARG A 10 -44.16 16.23 -56.32
N VAL A 11 -45.30 15.90 -55.70
CA VAL A 11 -46.60 15.87 -56.39
C VAL A 11 -47.55 17.00 -55.95
N ARG A 12 -47.33 17.65 -54.80
CA ARG A 12 -48.04 18.90 -54.42
C ARG A 12 -47.29 19.66 -53.33
N LYS A 13 -47.21 20.99 -53.41
CA LYS A 13 -46.64 21.83 -52.34
C LYS A 13 -47.66 21.99 -51.19
N PRO A 14 -47.36 21.54 -49.96
CA PRO A 14 -48.22 21.80 -48.81
C PRO A 14 -48.05 23.25 -48.37
N ARG A 15 -49.15 23.92 -48.00
CA ARG A 15 -49.13 25.30 -47.51
C ARG A 15 -48.84 25.25 -46.01
N VAL A 16 -47.58 25.53 -45.68
CA VAL A 16 -46.99 25.63 -44.34
C VAL A 16 -46.60 24.28 -43.71
N HIS A 17 -45.29 24.04 -43.67
CA HIS A 17 -44.65 23.11 -42.76
C HIS A 17 -43.82 23.93 -41.78
N ILE A 18 -44.16 23.87 -40.49
CA ILE A 18 -43.31 24.40 -39.42
C ILE A 18 -42.40 23.23 -39.02
N THR A 19 -41.17 23.24 -39.49
CA THR A 19 -40.11 22.33 -39.02
C THR A 19 -39.33 23.05 -37.93
N TYR A 20 -39.15 22.38 -36.78
CA TYR A 20 -38.21 22.81 -35.76
C TYR A 20 -36.91 22.04 -36.00
N ASP A 21 -36.04 22.59 -36.84
CA ASP A 21 -34.69 22.06 -37.01
C ASP A 21 -33.84 22.50 -35.82
N VAL A 22 -33.65 21.58 -34.88
CA VAL A 22 -32.63 21.70 -33.83
C VAL A 22 -31.31 21.27 -34.43
N GLU A 23 -30.50 22.26 -34.83
CA GLU A 23 -29.07 22.04 -35.04
C GLU A 23 -28.39 21.86 -33.68
N THR A 24 -28.42 20.64 -33.14
CA THR A 24 -27.45 20.25 -32.11
C THR A 24 -26.12 20.08 -32.82
N GLU A 25 -25.20 21.03 -32.65
CA GLU A 25 -23.88 21.11 -33.29
C GLU A 25 -23.14 19.77 -33.42
N GLY A 26 -23.40 19.00 -34.49
CA GLY A 26 -22.61 17.89 -35.03
C GLY A 26 -22.24 16.70 -34.13
N ALA A 27 -22.35 16.81 -32.82
CA ALA A 27 -21.83 15.85 -31.87
C ALA A 27 -22.99 15.00 -31.35
N SER A 28 -23.32 13.99 -32.15
CA SER A 28 -23.88 12.77 -31.56
C SER A 28 -22.85 12.22 -30.57
N VAL A 29 -22.95 12.63 -29.30
CA VAL A 29 -22.21 11.99 -28.22
C VAL A 29 -22.83 10.60 -28.06
N LYS A 30 -22.30 9.64 -28.82
CA LYS A 30 -22.58 8.22 -28.62
C LYS A 30 -22.21 7.90 -27.17
N LYS A 31 -23.22 7.84 -26.31
CA LYS A 31 -23.08 7.32 -24.95
C LYS A 31 -23.08 5.79 -25.06
N GLU A 32 -21.93 5.24 -25.43
CA GLU A 32 -21.71 3.81 -25.37
C GLU A 32 -21.67 3.37 -23.91
N LEU A 33 -22.09 2.13 -23.63
CA LEU A 33 -21.97 1.57 -22.30
C LEU A 33 -20.49 1.57 -21.90
N ALA A 34 -20.21 1.96 -20.66
CA ALA A 34 -18.84 1.93 -20.15
C ALA A 34 -18.27 0.52 -20.29
N PHE A 35 -17.05 0.42 -20.82
CA PHE A 35 -16.34 -0.84 -20.93
C PHE A 35 -15.89 -1.28 -19.52
N VAL A 36 -16.65 -2.17 -18.89
CA VAL A 36 -16.35 -2.71 -17.57
C VAL A 36 -15.64 -4.06 -17.71
N VAL A 37 -14.46 -4.18 -17.12
CA VAL A 37 -13.68 -5.42 -17.07
C VAL A 37 -13.80 -6.04 -15.69
N GLY A 38 -14.22 -7.30 -15.64
CA GLY A 38 -14.17 -8.10 -14.40
C GLY A 38 -12.88 -8.90 -14.34
N VAL A 39 -12.02 -8.61 -13.36
CA VAL A 39 -10.82 -9.40 -13.07
C VAL A 39 -11.15 -10.40 -11.95
N MET A 40 -10.95 -11.69 -12.22
CA MET A 40 -11.17 -12.76 -11.26
C MET A 40 -9.84 -13.45 -10.95
N GLY A 41 -9.55 -13.64 -9.67
CA GLY A 41 -8.33 -14.26 -9.20
C GLY A 41 -8.36 -14.52 -7.70
N ASP A 42 -7.35 -15.22 -7.21
CA ASP A 42 -7.09 -15.29 -5.78
C ASP A 42 -6.29 -14.05 -5.35
N PHE A 43 -6.95 -13.17 -4.60
CA PHE A 43 -6.38 -11.90 -4.14
C PHE A 43 -6.23 -11.84 -2.61
N ALA A 44 -6.78 -12.81 -1.87
CA ALA A 44 -6.81 -12.79 -0.40
C ALA A 44 -5.65 -13.57 0.23
N GLY A 45 -4.99 -14.46 -0.52
CA GLY A 45 -3.89 -15.26 -0.03
C GLY A 45 -4.29 -16.12 1.18
N GLN A 46 -3.49 -16.07 2.24
CA GLN A 46 -3.71 -16.85 3.47
C GLN A 46 -4.50 -16.03 4.51
N ASN A 47 -5.67 -15.53 4.14
CA ASN A 47 -6.52 -14.77 5.04
C ASN A 47 -6.99 -15.63 6.24
N ILE A 48 -7.04 -15.03 7.43
CA ILE A 48 -7.49 -15.67 8.68
C ILE A 48 -9.02 -15.83 8.67
N ASP A 49 -9.72 -14.90 8.02
CA ASP A 49 -11.18 -14.93 7.95
C ASP A 49 -11.66 -15.90 6.88
N ALA A 50 -12.64 -16.73 7.23
CA ALA A 50 -13.24 -17.67 6.31
C ALA A 50 -13.85 -16.92 5.11
N LEU A 51 -13.26 -17.11 3.93
CA LEU A 51 -13.78 -16.48 2.72
C LEU A 51 -15.21 -16.98 2.46
N LYS A 52 -16.10 -16.04 2.12
CA LYS A 52 -17.47 -16.36 1.73
C LYS A 52 -17.49 -17.37 0.57
N PRO A 53 -18.51 -18.24 0.48
CA PRO A 53 -18.73 -19.07 -0.69
C PRO A 53 -18.76 -18.24 -1.97
N ILE A 54 -18.28 -18.76 -3.10
CA ILE A 54 -18.18 -18.02 -4.37
C ILE A 54 -19.54 -17.39 -4.77
N LYS A 55 -20.65 -18.08 -4.49
CA LYS A 55 -22.01 -17.60 -4.79
C LYS A 55 -22.39 -16.30 -4.07
N ASP A 56 -21.81 -16.06 -2.89
CA ASP A 56 -22.09 -14.90 -2.04
C ASP A 56 -21.06 -13.78 -2.21
N ARG A 57 -20.04 -13.98 -3.06
CA ARG A 57 -19.02 -12.97 -3.37
C ARG A 57 -19.58 -11.99 -4.39
N ARG A 58 -19.61 -10.71 -4.01
CA ARG A 58 -20.02 -9.61 -4.90
C ARG A 58 -18.80 -9.01 -5.57
N PHE A 59 -18.97 -8.58 -6.83
CA PHE A 59 -17.99 -7.74 -7.49
C PHE A 59 -17.91 -6.38 -6.80
N ILE A 60 -16.69 -5.91 -6.58
CA ILE A 60 -16.40 -4.60 -6.02
C ILE A 60 -15.79 -3.78 -7.16
N GLN A 61 -16.36 -2.60 -7.41
CA GLN A 61 -15.78 -1.67 -8.37
C GLN A 61 -14.55 -1.02 -7.76
N ILE A 62 -13.43 -1.08 -8.47
CA ILE A 62 -12.16 -0.50 -8.05
C ILE A 62 -11.87 0.69 -8.96
N ASP A 63 -11.49 1.81 -8.36
CA ASP A 63 -10.99 3.00 -9.02
C ASP A 63 -9.67 3.45 -8.35
N ARG A 64 -9.12 4.59 -8.76
CA ARG A 64 -7.85 5.10 -8.23
C ARG A 64 -7.94 5.62 -6.81
N ASP A 65 -9.14 5.97 -6.36
CA ASP A 65 -9.38 6.64 -5.09
C ASP A 65 -9.78 5.63 -3.99
N ASN A 66 -10.33 4.48 -4.39
CA ASN A 66 -10.86 3.47 -3.47
C ASN A 66 -10.01 2.19 -3.35
N PHE A 67 -8.87 2.11 -4.06
CA PHE A 67 -8.05 0.90 -4.11
C PHE A 67 -7.60 0.44 -2.72
N ASP A 68 -7.09 1.36 -1.90
CA ASP A 68 -6.63 1.06 -0.55
C ASP A 68 -7.77 0.62 0.36
N ASP A 69 -8.96 1.21 0.24
CA ASP A 69 -10.14 0.79 1.00
C ASP A 69 -10.56 -0.64 0.66
N VAL A 70 -10.50 -1.01 -0.62
CA VAL A 70 -10.84 -2.36 -1.08
C VAL A 70 -9.78 -3.35 -0.61
N MET A 71 -8.49 -2.99 -0.69
CA MET A 71 -7.38 -3.81 -0.20
C MET A 71 -7.49 -4.05 1.32
N ASN A 72 -7.75 -3.01 2.10
CA ASN A 72 -7.92 -3.10 3.54
C ASN A 72 -9.10 -4.01 3.94
N ARG A 73 -10.23 -3.94 3.22
CA ARG A 73 -11.37 -4.84 3.43
C ARG A 73 -11.07 -6.29 3.07
N MET A 74 -10.22 -6.52 2.08
CA MET A 74 -9.79 -7.85 1.68
C MET A 74 -8.74 -8.44 2.64
N ASN A 75 -7.95 -7.57 3.28
CA ASN A 75 -6.89 -7.87 4.23
C ASN A 75 -5.99 -9.05 3.80
N PRO A 76 -5.33 -8.96 2.64
CA PRO A 76 -4.45 -10.02 2.18
C PRO A 76 -3.31 -10.27 3.17
N ARG A 77 -3.10 -11.55 3.48
CA ARG A 77 -2.08 -12.01 4.41
C ARG A 77 -1.19 -13.05 3.77
N LEU A 78 0.09 -12.99 4.10
CA LEU A 78 1.10 -13.95 3.64
C LEU A 78 1.87 -14.46 4.85
N LYS A 79 1.81 -15.76 5.11
CA LYS A 79 2.67 -16.44 6.08
C LYS A 79 3.54 -17.47 5.38
N PHE A 80 4.85 -17.28 5.45
CA PHE A 80 5.82 -18.18 4.84
C PHE A 80 7.16 -18.11 5.57
N LYS A 81 7.99 -19.12 5.35
CA LYS A 81 9.34 -19.17 5.90
C LYS A 81 10.34 -18.75 4.83
N VAL A 82 11.29 -17.91 5.20
CA VAL A 82 12.39 -17.46 4.35
C VAL A 82 13.72 -17.85 4.98
N ASP A 83 14.76 -17.93 4.18
CA ASP A 83 16.11 -18.19 4.69
C ASP A 83 16.59 -16.98 5.50
N ASN A 84 17.13 -17.25 6.69
CA ASN A 84 17.70 -16.22 7.54
C ASN A 84 19.07 -15.77 6.99
N LYS A 85 19.27 -14.47 6.84
CA LYS A 85 20.54 -13.84 6.46
C LYS A 85 21.07 -12.88 7.53
N LEU A 86 20.45 -12.85 8.71
CA LEU A 86 20.86 -12.00 9.83
C LEU A 86 21.93 -12.67 10.70
N SER A 87 21.87 -14.00 10.78
CA SER A 87 22.90 -14.84 11.37
C SER A 87 23.41 -15.75 10.27
N ASP A 88 24.71 -16.06 10.24
CA ASP A 88 25.31 -17.07 9.35
C ASP A 88 24.92 -18.51 9.75
N ASP A 89 23.72 -18.68 10.31
CA ASP A 89 23.14 -19.96 10.67
C ASP A 89 22.12 -20.33 9.59
N ASP A 90 22.13 -21.59 9.11
CA ASP A 90 21.17 -22.16 8.13
C ASP A 90 19.73 -22.29 8.69
N THR A 91 19.27 -21.25 9.36
CA THR A 91 17.97 -21.14 10.02
C THR A 91 16.95 -20.47 9.09
N GLN A 92 15.67 -20.73 9.34
CA GLN A 92 14.58 -20.09 8.61
C GLN A 92 13.85 -19.10 9.52
N LEU A 93 13.47 -17.96 8.95
CA LEU A 93 12.71 -16.90 9.60
C LEU A 93 11.23 -17.01 9.18
N ASP A 94 10.33 -17.08 10.16
CA ASP A 94 8.88 -17.04 9.91
C ASP A 94 8.47 -15.58 9.67
N VAL A 95 7.95 -15.31 8.47
CA VAL A 95 7.49 -14.00 8.04
C VAL A 95 5.97 -14.03 7.96
N ASN A 96 5.34 -13.13 8.70
CA ASN A 96 3.90 -12.89 8.66
C ASN A 96 3.65 -11.45 8.21
N LEU A 97 3.14 -11.29 6.98
CA LEU A 97 2.86 -10.00 6.39
C LEU A 97 1.36 -9.77 6.31
N ASN A 98 0.96 -8.55 6.65
CA ASN A 98 -0.40 -8.04 6.56
C ASN A 98 -0.41 -6.79 5.67
N PHE A 99 -1.21 -6.83 4.61
CA PHE A 99 -1.31 -5.71 3.67
C PHE A 99 -2.67 -5.03 3.80
N THR A 100 -2.64 -3.72 4.01
CA THR A 100 -3.82 -2.87 4.14
C THR A 100 -3.89 -1.81 3.06
N SER A 101 -2.73 -1.41 2.53
CA SER A 101 -2.57 -0.35 1.53
C SER A 101 -1.48 -0.70 0.53
N MET A 102 -1.44 0.03 -0.59
CA MET A 102 -0.37 -0.16 -1.58
C MET A 102 1.03 0.16 -1.01
N SER A 103 1.14 1.06 -0.02
CA SER A 103 2.41 1.36 0.65
C SER A 103 2.96 0.21 1.48
N ASP A 104 2.15 -0.79 1.83
CA ASP A 104 2.64 -1.95 2.61
C ASP A 104 3.55 -2.87 1.79
N PHE A 105 3.58 -2.71 0.47
CA PHE A 105 4.55 -3.38 -0.40
C PHE A 105 5.93 -2.72 -0.39
N ASP A 106 6.07 -1.54 0.20
CA ASP A 106 7.37 -0.90 0.32
C ASP A 106 8.25 -1.63 1.35
N PRO A 107 9.56 -1.79 1.09
CA PRO A 107 10.46 -2.50 2.00
C PRO A 107 10.48 -1.94 3.42
N ALA A 108 10.27 -0.62 3.57
CA ALA A 108 10.20 0.03 4.87
C ALA A 108 9.01 -0.47 5.70
N ALA A 109 7.83 -0.64 5.07
CA ALA A 109 6.65 -1.17 5.73
C ALA A 109 6.84 -2.64 6.09
N ILE A 110 7.43 -3.44 5.19
CA ILE A 110 7.73 -4.86 5.43
C ILE A 110 8.68 -5.04 6.62
N VAL A 111 9.76 -4.24 6.69
CA VAL A 111 10.72 -4.26 7.81
C VAL A 111 10.05 -3.97 9.14
N ASN A 112 9.06 -3.08 9.18
CA ASN A 112 8.33 -2.75 10.39
C ASN A 112 7.41 -3.88 10.88
N GLN A 113 6.96 -4.77 9.98
CA GLN A 113 6.11 -5.92 10.34
C GLN A 113 6.92 -7.12 10.85
N VAL A 114 8.19 -7.23 10.47
CA VAL A 114 9.07 -8.33 10.84
C VAL A 114 9.89 -7.96 12.08
N GLU A 115 9.53 -8.53 13.24
CA GLU A 115 10.09 -8.15 14.55
C GLU A 115 11.63 -8.09 14.61
N PRO A 116 12.39 -9.09 14.11
CA PRO A 116 13.86 -9.01 14.10
C PRO A 116 14.41 -7.84 13.27
N LEU A 117 13.80 -7.55 12.12
CA LEU A 117 14.24 -6.46 11.23
C LEU A 117 13.88 -5.10 11.80
N ARG A 118 12.71 -4.97 12.43
CA ARG A 118 12.27 -3.75 13.11
C ARG A 118 13.29 -3.32 14.18
N LYS A 119 13.78 -4.25 15.01
CA LYS A 119 14.80 -3.96 16.03
C LYS A 119 16.11 -3.44 15.43
N LEU A 120 16.53 -3.99 14.28
CA LEU A 120 17.71 -3.51 13.57
C LEU A 120 17.50 -2.11 13.00
N MET A 121 16.31 -1.84 12.46
CA MET A 121 15.92 -0.51 11.96
C MET A 121 15.89 0.53 13.08
N GLU A 122 15.33 0.19 14.25
CA GLU A 122 15.34 1.05 15.43
C GLU A 122 16.77 1.34 15.90
N THR A 123 17.63 0.32 15.93
CA THR A 123 19.04 0.48 16.31
C THR A 123 19.75 1.40 15.34
N ARG A 124 19.52 1.24 14.04
CA ARG A 124 20.06 2.14 13.00
C ARG A 124 19.58 3.58 13.22
N ASN A 125 18.30 3.80 13.51
CA ASN A 125 17.76 5.14 13.75
C ASN A 125 18.40 5.77 14.99
N LYS A 126 18.55 5.02 16.10
CA LYS A 126 19.25 5.48 17.30
C LYS A 126 20.71 5.85 17.03
N LEU A 127 21.42 5.07 16.21
CA LEU A 127 22.79 5.39 15.80
C LEU A 127 22.87 6.63 14.93
N ARG A 128 21.90 6.86 14.03
CA ARG A 128 21.83 8.10 13.23
C ARG A 128 21.52 9.32 14.09
N ASP A 129 20.64 9.18 15.07
CA ASP A 129 20.32 10.24 16.02
C ASP A 129 21.54 10.56 16.90
N LEU A 130 22.28 9.54 17.33
CA LEU A 130 23.53 9.72 18.06
C LEU A 130 24.57 10.46 17.22
N MET A 131 24.79 10.02 15.98
CA MET A 131 25.70 10.69 15.04
C MET A 131 25.33 12.18 14.85
N THR A 132 24.04 12.47 14.63
CA THR A 132 23.56 13.85 14.47
C THR A 132 23.74 14.70 15.74
N LYS A 133 23.68 14.08 16.93
CA LYS A 133 23.90 14.77 18.21
C LYS A 133 25.38 15.03 18.49
N VAL A 134 26.25 14.08 18.14
CA VAL A 134 27.70 14.24 18.24
C VAL A 134 28.17 15.38 17.34
N ASP A 135 27.72 15.42 16.08
CA ASP A 135 28.06 16.49 15.13
C ASP A 135 27.66 17.90 15.61
N ARG A 136 26.71 18.01 16.55
CA ARG A 136 26.20 19.30 17.07
C ARG A 136 26.80 19.71 18.41
N SER A 137 27.58 18.86 19.06
CA SER A 137 28.03 19.07 20.44
C SER A 137 29.45 18.54 20.65
N GLU A 138 30.43 19.44 20.63
CA GLU A 138 31.84 19.12 20.91
C GLU A 138 32.03 18.44 22.28
N GLU A 139 31.21 18.79 23.29
CA GLU A 139 31.25 18.14 24.61
C GLU A 139 30.89 16.65 24.56
N LEU A 140 29.94 16.25 23.70
CA LEU A 140 29.52 14.86 23.54
C LEU A 140 30.57 14.06 22.76
N GLU A 141 31.21 14.68 21.78
CA GLU A 141 32.33 14.10 21.02
C GLU A 141 33.50 13.77 21.94
N ASN A 142 33.94 14.74 22.76
CA ASN A 142 35.03 14.55 23.73
C ASN A 142 34.70 13.48 24.78
N LEU A 143 33.46 13.44 25.27
CA LEU A 143 33.02 12.44 26.25
C LEU A 143 32.98 11.03 25.63
N LEU A 144 32.57 10.92 24.37
CA LEU A 144 32.52 9.65 23.65
C LEU A 144 33.93 9.15 23.30
N GLU A 145 34.86 10.04 22.95
CA GLU A 145 36.29 9.70 22.77
C GLU A 145 36.92 9.22 24.09
N THR A 146 36.62 9.88 25.20
CA THR A 146 37.07 9.47 26.54
C THR A 146 36.53 8.07 26.89
N VAL A 147 35.24 7.81 26.69
CA VAL A 147 34.64 6.50 26.95
C VAL A 147 35.23 5.43 26.02
N LEU A 148 35.45 5.72 24.74
CA LEU A 148 36.09 4.79 23.80
C LEU A 148 37.53 4.43 24.20
N SER A 149 38.25 5.36 24.81
CA SER A 149 39.62 5.13 25.31
C SER A 149 39.66 4.26 26.58
N ASN A 150 38.55 4.19 27.33
CA ASN A 150 38.43 3.42 28.56
C ASN A 150 37.53 2.18 28.37
N THR A 151 38.16 1.04 28.08
CA THR A 151 37.49 -0.26 27.93
C THR A 151 36.66 -0.70 29.15
N GLU A 152 37.02 -0.26 30.36
CA GLU A 152 36.25 -0.54 31.58
C GLU A 152 34.94 0.25 31.67
N ASP A 153 34.94 1.50 31.21
CA ASP A 153 33.76 2.36 31.23
C ASP A 153 32.77 1.96 30.13
N LEU A 154 33.28 1.48 28.98
CA LEU A 154 32.45 0.85 27.94
C LEU A 154 31.71 -0.39 28.45
N GLN A 155 32.38 -1.25 29.24
CA GLN A 155 31.74 -2.44 29.79
C GLN A 155 30.63 -2.07 30.77
N LYS A 156 30.89 -1.15 31.71
CA LYS A 156 29.89 -0.66 32.66
C LYS A 156 28.70 -0.01 31.96
N LEU A 157 28.95 0.83 30.95
CA LEU A 157 27.89 1.47 30.17
C LEU A 157 27.08 0.45 29.36
N SER A 158 27.74 -0.59 28.81
CA SER A 158 27.05 -1.67 28.11
C SER A 158 26.15 -2.48 29.05
N ASP A 159 26.58 -2.69 30.29
CA ASP A 159 25.79 -3.37 31.33
C ASP A 159 24.59 -2.53 31.77
N GLU A 160 24.77 -1.21 31.97
CA GLU A 160 23.66 -0.29 32.30
C GLU A 160 22.63 -0.18 31.17
N LEU A 161 23.07 -0.09 29.92
CA LEU A 161 22.20 -0.04 28.74
C LEU A 161 21.44 -1.35 28.51
N ASN A 162 22.02 -2.50 28.88
CA ASN A 162 21.35 -3.79 28.86
C ASN A 162 20.35 -3.95 30.01
N GLN A 163 20.58 -3.34 31.18
CA GLN A 163 19.65 -3.34 32.31
C GLN A 163 18.42 -2.47 32.07
N GLY A 164 18.54 -1.36 31.33
CA GLY A 164 17.41 -0.52 30.92
C GLY A 164 16.40 -1.17 29.96
N LYS A 165 16.66 -2.41 29.48
CA LYS A 165 15.71 -3.20 28.68
C LYS A 165 14.85 -4.17 29.50
N LYS A 166 15.06 -4.29 30.82
CA LYS A 166 14.20 -5.09 31.69
C LYS A 166 13.22 -4.20 32.47
N GLU A 167 11.97 -4.19 31.97
CA GLU A 167 10.69 -3.98 32.69
C GLU A 167 10.18 -2.54 32.98
N PRO A 168 8.83 -2.33 33.07
CA PRO A 168 7.80 -3.29 33.48
C PRO A 168 6.70 -3.61 32.48
N THR A 169 6.31 -4.88 32.53
CA THR A 169 5.03 -5.42 32.10
C THR A 169 3.99 -5.05 33.17
N GLU A 170 3.00 -4.25 32.82
CA GLU A 170 1.66 -4.20 33.41
C GLU A 170 0.64 -3.99 32.28
#